data_AF-A0A3D3CRM1-F1
#
_entry.id   AF-A0A3D3CRM1-F1
#
_cell.length_a   1.000
_cell.length_b   1.000
_cell.length_c   1.000
_cell.angle_alpha   90.00
_cell.angle_beta   90.00
_cell.angle_gamma   90.00
#
_symmetry.space_group_name_H-M   'P 1'
#
loop_
_entity.id
_entity.type
_entity.pdbx_description
1 polymer ?
#
loop_
_entity_poly.entity_id
_entity_poly.type
_entity_poly.pdbx_seq_one_letter_code
_entity_poly.pdbx_strand_id
1 'polypeptide(L)' 'MNLLFKALNDSTRREILELLGKKDLSAGEIAERFDLSKPSISHHLD' A
#
# COMPACT_ATOMS: atom_id res chain seq x y z
N MET A 1 8.77 9.26 15.77
CA MET A 1 7.30 9.17 15.89
C MET A 1 6.53 9.77 14.72
N ASN A 2 6.91 10.93 14.17
CA ASN A 2 6.09 11.62 13.17
C ASN A 2 5.96 10.90 11.80
N LEU A 3 7.01 10.20 11.34
CA LEU A 3 7.00 9.53 10.03
C LEU A 3 6.02 8.35 9.94
N LEU A 4 5.88 7.57 11.02
CA LEU A 4 4.95 6.45 11.06
C LEU A 4 3.50 6.93 10.93
N PHE A 5 3.10 7.93 11.72
CA PHE A 5 1.75 8.48 11.64
C PHE A 5 1.48 9.17 10.30
N LYS A 6 2.49 9.79 9.68
CA LYS A 6 2.38 10.31 8.32
C LYS A 6 2.12 9.21 7.29
N ALA A 7 2.86 8.10 7.35
CA ALA A 7 2.65 6.96 6.46
C ALA A 7 1.26 6.32 6.68
N LEU A 8 0.84 6.19 7.94
CA LEU A 8 -0.48 5.65 8.29
C LEU A 8 -1.63 6.61 7.98
N ASN A 9 -1.37 7.90 7.70
CA ASN A 9 -2.43 8.84 7.33
C ASN A 9 -2.91 8.65 5.87
N ASP A 10 -2.12 7.98 5.05
CA ASP A 10 -2.46 7.62 3.68
C ASP A 10 -3.42 6.41 3.66
N SER A 11 -4.61 6.58 3.05
CA SER A 11 -5.63 5.52 2.98
C SER A 11 -5.17 4.33 2.14
N THR A 12 -4.45 4.57 1.05
CA THR A 12 -3.92 3.53 0.17
C THR A 12 -2.93 2.66 0.93
N ARG A 13 -2.01 3.25 1.70
CA ARG A 13 -1.07 2.50 2.55
C ARG A 13 -1.78 1.68 3.63
N ARG A 14 -2.85 2.20 4.24
CA ARG A 14 -3.65 1.42 5.20
C ARG A 14 -4.32 0.22 4.53
N GLU A 15 -4.90 0.39 3.36
CA GLU A 15 -5.53 -0.69 2.60
C GLU A 15 -4.51 -1.75 2.14
N ILE A 16 -3.31 -1.32 1.72
CA ILE A 16 -2.19 -2.22 1.44
C ILE A 16 -1.84 -3.08 2.66
N LEU A 17 -1.76 -2.47 3.85
CA LEU A 17 -1.48 -3.19 5.11
C LEU A 17 -2.62 -4.17 5.47
N GLU A 18 -3.87 -3.81 5.23
CA GLU A 18 -5.00 -4.72 5.42
C GLU A 18 -4.97 -5.94 4.48
N LEU A 19 -4.53 -5.75 3.24
CA LEU A 19 -4.36 -6.84 2.27
C LEU A 19 -3.21 -7.77 2.70
N LEU A 20 -2.05 -7.20 3.04
CA LEU A 20 -0.87 -7.95 3.48
C LEU A 20 -1.07 -8.65 4.82
N GLY A 21 -1.92 -8.09 5.70
CA GLY A 21 -2.31 -8.74 6.95
C GLY A 21 -3.11 -10.04 6.76
N LYS A 22 -3.68 -10.27 5.56
CA LYS A 22 -4.44 -11.50 5.25
C LYS A 22 -3.56 -12.58 4.62
N LYS A 23 -2.62 -12.19 3.76
CA LYS A 23 -1.65 -13.08 3.11
C LYS A 23 -0.55 -12.25 2.43
N ASP A 24 0.56 -12.90 2.13
CA ASP A 24 1.60 -12.30 1.30
C ASP A 24 1.08 -12.04 -0.11
N LEU A 25 1.45 -10.89 -0.66
CA LEU A 25 1.12 -10.44 -2.01
C LEU A 25 2.33 -9.77 -2.63
N SER A 26 2.54 -9.99 -3.92
CA SER A 26 3.52 -9.23 -4.70
C SER A 26 3.01 -7.81 -4.99
N ALA A 27 3.93 -6.88 -5.27
CA ALA A 27 3.57 -5.51 -5.66
C ALA A 27 2.63 -5.46 -6.89
N GLY A 28 2.75 -6.42 -7.81
CA GLY A 28 1.85 -6.56 -8.96
C GLY A 28 0.43 -6.93 -8.54
N GLU A 29 0.29 -7.96 -7.69
CA GLU A 29 -1.02 -8.37 -7.17
C GLU A 29 -1.69 -7.30 -6.30
N ILE A 30 -0.89 -6.51 -5.57
CA ILE A 30 -1.39 -5.34 -4.83
C ILE A 30 -1.91 -4.30 -5.81
N ALA A 31 -1.14 -3.94 -6.84
CA ALA A 31 -1.53 -2.91 -7.79
C ALA A 31 -2.81 -3.23 -8.57
N GLU A 32 -3.10 -4.52 -8.82
CA GLU A 32 -4.34 -4.97 -9.45
C GLU A 32 -5.59 -4.72 -8.59
N ARG A 33 -5.45 -4.37 -7.31
CA ARG A 33 -6.56 -4.07 -6.39
C ARG A 33 -6.97 -2.59 -6.35
N PHE A 34 -6.22 -1.71 -7.01
CA PHE A 34 -6.43 -0.26 -6.95
C PHE A 34 -6.66 0.32 -8.36
N ASP A 35 -7.45 1.38 -8.43
CA ASP A 35 -7.58 2.21 -9.64
C ASP A 35 -6.44 3.25 -9.71
N LEU A 36 -5.21 2.77 -9.59
CA LEU A 36 -3.98 3.56 -9.61
C LEU A 36 -2.95 2.90 -10.51
N SER A 37 -2.00 3.69 -11.01
CA SER A 37 -0.92 3.14 -11.83
C SER A 37 0.01 2.26 -10.99
N LYS A 38 0.62 1.24 -11.61
CA LYS A 38 1.63 0.38 -10.94
C LYS A 38 2.77 1.20 -10.30
N PRO A 39 3.36 2.22 -10.98
CA PRO A 39 4.34 3.10 -10.34
C PRO A 39 3.82 3.84 -9.12
N SER A 40 2.56 4.30 -9.14
CA SER A 40 1.94 4.97 -7.99
C SER A 40 1.85 4.02 -6.79
N ILE A 41 1.43 2.77 -7.01
CA ILE A 41 1.38 1.75 -5.96
C ILE A 41 2.77 1.40 -5.45
N SER A 42 3.77 1.27 -6.34
CA SER A 42 5.16 1.07 -5.92
C SER A 42 5.67 2.20 -5.02
N HIS A 43 5.32 3.46 -5.31
CA HIS A 43 5.66 4.59 -4.43
C HIS A 43 5.03 4.50 -3.04
N HIS A 44 3.86 3.86 -2.90
CA HIS A 44 3.26 3.59 -1.60
C HIS A 44 3.90 2.41 -0.86
N LEU A 45 4.70 1.58 -1.54
CA LEU A 45 5.41 0.44 -0.96
C LEU A 45 6.86 0.78 -0.54
N ASP A 46 7.42 1.87 -1.07
CA ASP A 46 8.67 2.50 -0.58
C ASP A 46 8.47 3.14 0.81
#